data_AF-A0A1C5I774-F1
#
_entry.id   AF-A0A1C5I774-F1
#
_cell.length_a   1.000
_cell.length_b   1.000
_cell.length_c   1.000
_cell.angle_alpha   90.00
_cell.angle_beta   90.00
_cell.angle_gamma   90.00
#
_symmetry.space_group_name_H-M   'P 1'
#
loop_
_entity.id
_entity.type
_entity.pdbx_description
1 polymer ?
#
loop_
_entity_poly.entity_id
_entity_poly.type
_entity_poly.pdbx_seq_one_letter_code
_entity_poly.pdbx_strand_id
1 'polypeptide(L)'
;MGTLTDRLRHKLNRAVKRGAVLLAAAMVAVFALPSAAMAEDNYYKTCEYDYASCQTGVKVGLPQGQCMTTSLAYAYTQICIDYNGDYVYVRDGKADGYAAIGYVNSTNGVDSRYCRNNHGYGTWARCNFDWAEAGRHAASAGYLEQFYVMHLDYLWTWYDN
;
A
#
# COMPACT_ATOMS: atom_id res chain seq x y z
N MET A 1 57.45 -55.48 25.12
CA MET A 1 57.20 -55.75 23.69
C MET A 1 55.71 -55.61 23.50
N GLY A 2 55.11 -54.60 22.87
CA GLY A 2 55.49 -53.76 21.74
C GLY A 2 54.20 -53.60 20.93
N THR A 3 53.48 -52.51 21.18
CA THR A 3 52.08 -52.21 20.85
C THR A 3 51.80 -52.13 19.34
N LEU A 4 50.88 -52.98 18.84
CA LEU A 4 50.44 -53.02 17.44
C LEU A 4 49.17 -52.20 17.16
N THR A 5 48.49 -51.70 18.20
CA THR A 5 47.19 -51.02 18.09
C THR A 5 47.28 -49.49 17.94
N ASP A 6 48.46 -48.87 18.08
CA ASP A 6 48.62 -47.40 18.03
C ASP A 6 49.03 -46.83 16.66
N ARG A 7 49.36 -47.66 15.67
CA ARG A 7 49.84 -47.16 14.35
C ARG A 7 48.77 -46.97 13.28
N LEU A 8 47.53 -47.35 13.55
CA LEU A 8 46.42 -47.12 12.59
C LEU A 8 45.69 -45.79 12.80
N ARG A 9 45.98 -45.06 13.88
CA ARG A 9 45.28 -43.81 14.22
C ARG A 9 45.82 -42.57 13.51
N HIS A 10 47.02 -42.64 12.91
CA HIS A 10 47.71 -41.47 12.35
C HIS A 10 47.65 -41.30 10.82
N LYS A 11 46.92 -42.15 10.10
CA LYS A 11 46.61 -41.91 8.67
C LYS A 11 45.28 -41.18 8.45
N LEU A 12 44.80 -40.50 9.50
CA LEU A 12 43.59 -39.69 9.53
C LEU A 12 43.84 -38.21 9.19
N ASN A 13 44.96 -37.86 8.57
CA ASN A 13 45.30 -36.45 8.28
C ASN A 13 46.02 -36.31 6.93
N ARG A 14 45.31 -36.42 5.81
CA ARG A 14 45.47 -35.54 4.64
C ARG A 14 44.58 -35.99 3.48
N ALA A 15 43.89 -35.00 2.91
CA ALA A 15 43.09 -35.07 1.68
C ALA A 15 41.81 -35.91 1.84
N VAL A 16 40.59 -35.38 1.69
CA VAL A 16 40.13 -34.44 0.68
C VAL A 16 39.00 -33.61 1.30
N LYS A 17 39.22 -32.30 1.35
CA LYS A 17 38.16 -31.30 1.42
C LYS A 17 37.25 -31.46 0.19
N ARG A 18 35.93 -31.59 0.39
CA ARG A 18 34.82 -31.05 -0.42
C ARG A 18 33.60 -31.96 -0.29
N GLY A 19 32.51 -31.39 0.20
CA GLY A 19 31.22 -32.08 0.32
C GLY A 19 30.33 -31.34 1.30
N ALA A 20 30.12 -30.04 1.07
CA ALA A 20 29.11 -29.29 1.78
C ALA A 20 27.73 -29.85 1.38
N VAL A 21 26.96 -30.32 2.36
CA VAL A 21 25.50 -30.47 2.21
C VAL A 21 24.90 -29.67 3.35
N LEU A 22 24.68 -28.38 3.09
CA LEU A 22 23.82 -27.54 3.90
C LEU A 22 22.38 -27.96 3.62
N LEU A 23 21.77 -28.68 4.56
CA LEU A 23 20.32 -28.84 4.62
C LEU A 23 19.73 -27.51 5.08
N ALA A 24 19.49 -26.60 4.15
CA ALA A 24 18.62 -25.45 4.37
C ALA A 24 17.17 -25.93 4.23
N ALA A 25 16.55 -26.32 5.34
CA ALA A 25 15.11 -26.52 5.37
C ALA A 25 14.44 -25.14 5.23
N ALA A 26 13.83 -24.90 4.07
CA ALA A 26 13.11 -23.68 3.76
C ALA A 26 11.94 -23.51 4.76
N MET A 27 12.02 -22.49 5.61
CA MET A 27 10.84 -22.01 6.33
C MET A 27 9.89 -21.44 5.28
N VAL A 28 8.78 -22.14 5.03
CA VAL A 28 7.65 -21.59 4.28
C VAL A 28 7.06 -20.51 5.17
N ALA A 29 7.51 -19.27 4.98
CA ALA A 29 6.81 -18.11 5.50
C ALA A 29 5.44 -18.09 4.82
N VAL A 30 4.41 -18.50 5.56
CA VAL A 30 3.02 -18.19 5.22
C VAL A 30 2.89 -16.69 5.42
N PHE A 31 3.36 -15.91 4.45
CA PHE A 31 2.86 -14.56 4.30
C PHE A 31 1.37 -14.73 4.10
N ALA A 32 0.57 -14.22 5.04
CA ALA A 32 -0.82 -13.97 4.79
C ALA A 32 -0.86 -13.06 3.55
N LEU A 33 -0.98 -13.69 2.37
CA LEU A 33 -1.33 -12.98 1.16
C LEU A 33 -2.61 -12.25 1.53
N PRO A 34 -2.66 -10.92 1.36
CA PRO A 34 -3.90 -10.19 1.62
C PRO A 34 -5.00 -10.93 0.89
N SER A 35 -6.05 -11.34 1.62
CA SER A 35 -7.12 -12.18 1.06
C SER A 35 -7.65 -11.48 -0.20
N ALA A 36 -8.18 -12.23 -1.16
CA ALA A 36 -8.65 -11.68 -2.44
C ALA A 36 -9.61 -10.45 -2.27
N ALA A 37 -10.24 -10.30 -1.10
CA ALA A 37 -11.00 -9.11 -0.70
C ALA A 37 -10.20 -7.78 -0.62
N MET A 38 -8.87 -7.84 -0.58
CA MET A 38 -7.95 -6.69 -0.55
C MET A 38 -7.55 -6.19 -1.95
N ALA A 39 -7.96 -6.89 -3.00
CA ALA A 39 -7.77 -6.52 -4.40
C ALA A 39 -9.08 -6.10 -5.09
N GLU A 40 -10.22 -6.14 -4.39
CA GLU A 40 -11.51 -5.76 -4.98
C GLU A 40 -11.61 -4.23 -5.13
N ASP A 41 -11.94 -3.80 -6.34
CA ASP A 41 -12.23 -2.39 -6.67
C ASP A 41 -13.52 -1.90 -5.98
N ASN A 42 -14.38 -2.81 -5.55
CA ASN A 42 -15.61 -2.55 -4.79
C ASN A 42 -15.38 -2.60 -3.27
N TYR A 43 -14.40 -1.88 -2.75
CA TYR A 43 -14.10 -1.91 -1.30
C TYR A 43 -15.02 -1.02 -0.45
N TYR A 44 -15.82 -0.17 -1.08
CA TYR A 44 -16.78 0.72 -0.43
C TYR A 44 -18.08 0.70 -1.21
N LYS A 45 -19.22 0.77 -0.53
CA LYS A 45 -20.56 0.67 -1.15
C LYS A 45 -20.76 1.56 -2.38
N THR A 46 -20.11 2.72 -2.42
CA THR A 46 -20.27 3.68 -3.52
C THR A 46 -19.53 3.26 -4.78
N CYS A 47 -18.53 2.39 -4.67
CA CYS A 47 -17.74 1.89 -5.80
C CYS A 47 -18.56 1.06 -6.80
N GLU A 48 -19.73 0.56 -6.39
CA GLU A 48 -20.63 -0.20 -7.25
C GLU A 48 -21.43 0.69 -8.23
N TYR A 49 -21.39 2.03 -8.06
CA TYR A 49 -22.11 2.97 -8.93
C TYR A 49 -21.21 3.54 -10.03
N ASP A 50 -21.81 3.84 -11.18
CA ASP A 50 -21.15 4.37 -12.37
C ASP A 50 -20.62 5.80 -12.21
N TYR A 51 -21.16 6.58 -11.28
CA TYR A 51 -20.66 7.91 -10.93
C TYR A 51 -19.40 7.88 -10.05
N ALA A 52 -18.94 6.69 -9.66
CA ALA A 52 -17.76 6.52 -8.82
C ALA A 52 -16.64 5.75 -9.52
N SER A 53 -15.41 6.22 -9.32
CA SER A 53 -14.18 5.51 -9.67
C SER A 53 -13.42 5.19 -8.39
N CYS A 54 -13.34 3.92 -8.04
CA CYS A 54 -12.59 3.45 -6.89
C CYS A 54 -11.34 2.71 -7.35
N GLN A 55 -10.19 3.06 -6.76
CA GLN A 55 -8.93 2.42 -7.06
C GLN A 55 -8.20 2.07 -5.77
N THR A 56 -7.64 0.86 -5.72
CA THR A 56 -6.60 0.55 -4.75
C THR A 56 -5.27 1.02 -5.32
N GLY A 57 -4.67 2.04 -4.69
CA GLY A 57 -3.49 2.70 -5.23
C GLY A 57 -2.28 1.79 -5.26
N VAL A 58 -1.41 2.00 -6.24
CA VAL A 58 -0.12 1.32 -6.32
C VAL A 58 0.86 1.93 -5.31
N LYS A 59 1.63 1.10 -4.60
CA LYS A 59 2.62 1.58 -3.64
C LYS A 59 3.72 2.38 -4.34
N VAL A 60 4.01 3.58 -3.85
CA VAL A 60 5.04 4.47 -4.40
C VAL A 60 5.96 5.01 -3.30
N GLY A 61 7.05 5.67 -3.71
CA GLY A 61 7.97 6.34 -2.81
C GLY A 61 7.44 7.69 -2.33
N LEU A 62 7.90 8.77 -2.96
CA LEU A 62 7.48 10.13 -2.62
C LEU A 62 6.29 10.58 -3.48
N PRO A 63 5.35 11.36 -2.90
CA PRO A 63 4.27 11.96 -3.65
C PRO A 63 4.75 13.17 -4.44
N GLN A 64 3.87 13.66 -5.32
CA GLN A 64 4.02 14.93 -6.04
C GLN A 64 2.76 15.78 -5.85
N GLY A 65 2.87 17.07 -6.18
CA GLY A 65 1.76 18.00 -6.16
C GLY A 65 1.46 18.63 -4.81
N GLN A 66 0.24 19.16 -4.66
CA GLN A 66 -0.19 19.87 -3.47
C GLN A 66 -0.66 18.90 -2.41
N CYS A 67 -0.10 18.98 -1.21
CA CYS A 67 -0.37 18.05 -0.12
C CYS A 67 -1.11 18.71 1.05
N MET A 68 -2.08 18.01 1.64
CA MET A 68 -2.65 18.33 2.96
C MET A 68 -2.96 17.06 3.76
N THR A 69 -3.13 17.23 5.07
CA THR A 69 -3.38 16.13 6.02
C THR A 69 -4.69 16.38 6.74
N THR A 70 -5.52 15.34 6.88
CA THR A 70 -6.74 15.45 7.70
C THR A 70 -6.42 15.60 9.18
N SER A 71 -7.34 16.25 9.90
CA SER A 71 -7.33 16.37 11.36
C SER A 71 -8.02 15.19 12.07
N LEU A 72 -8.59 14.24 11.33
CA LEU A 72 -9.28 13.08 11.90
C LEU A 72 -8.34 12.25 12.78
N ALA A 73 -8.84 11.87 13.95
CA ALA A 73 -8.05 11.18 14.98
C ALA A 73 -7.50 9.82 14.54
N TYR A 74 -8.15 9.20 13.54
CA TYR A 74 -7.78 7.91 12.96
C TYR A 74 -7.24 8.12 11.54
N ALA A 75 -6.23 7.34 11.20
CA ALA A 75 -5.35 7.41 10.03
C ALA A 75 -4.42 8.62 9.89
N TYR A 76 -4.77 9.84 10.35
CA TYR A 76 -3.98 11.05 10.04
C TYR A 76 -3.59 11.10 8.55
N THR A 77 -4.55 10.76 7.68
CA THR A 77 -4.31 10.54 6.26
C THR A 77 -3.78 11.80 5.61
N GLN A 78 -2.66 11.66 4.90
CA GLN A 78 -2.14 12.72 4.06
C GLN A 78 -2.49 12.40 2.62
N ILE A 79 -2.95 13.40 1.87
CA ILE A 79 -3.11 13.27 0.44
C ILE A 79 -2.28 14.32 -0.29
N CYS A 80 -1.83 13.98 -1.49
CA CYS A 80 -1.27 14.95 -2.43
C CYS A 80 -1.94 14.79 -3.79
N ILE A 81 -2.22 15.91 -4.46
CA ILE A 81 -2.81 15.92 -5.79
C ILE A 81 -1.81 16.55 -6.76
N ASP A 82 -1.39 15.76 -7.74
CA ASP A 82 -0.63 16.22 -8.89
C ASP A 82 -1.62 16.50 -10.03
N TYR A 83 -1.97 17.78 -10.17
CA TYR A 83 -3.00 18.23 -11.11
C TYR A 83 -2.65 17.89 -12.56
N ASN A 84 -1.38 17.98 -12.97
CA ASN A 84 -1.01 17.74 -14.38
C ASN A 84 -0.94 16.25 -14.76
N GLY A 85 -0.86 15.37 -13.76
CA GLY A 85 -0.70 13.93 -13.95
C GLY A 85 -1.95 13.14 -13.58
N ASP A 86 -3.02 13.82 -13.14
CA ASP A 86 -4.25 13.23 -12.62
C ASP A 86 -4.04 12.20 -11.51
N TYR A 87 -3.01 12.43 -10.69
CA TYR A 87 -2.64 11.52 -9.63
C TYR A 87 -3.12 11.99 -8.27
N VAL A 88 -3.74 11.06 -7.55
CA VAL A 88 -3.99 11.19 -6.10
C VAL A 88 -3.04 10.28 -5.37
N TYR A 89 -2.19 10.87 -4.53
CA TYR A 89 -1.32 10.16 -3.61
C TYR A 89 -1.97 10.12 -2.24
N VAL A 90 -1.95 8.97 -1.57
CA VAL A 90 -2.55 8.77 -0.25
C VAL A 90 -1.55 8.11 0.68
N ARG A 91 -1.27 8.73 1.81
CA ARG A 91 -0.42 8.18 2.87
C ARG A 91 -1.26 7.76 4.06
N ASP A 92 -1.00 6.56 4.53
CA ASP A 92 -1.44 6.16 5.85
C ASP A 92 -0.52 6.78 6.92
N GLY A 93 -1.07 7.69 7.71
CA GLY A 93 -0.36 8.46 8.73
C GLY A 93 -0.42 7.84 10.13
N LYS A 94 -1.11 6.71 10.34
CA LYS A 94 -1.25 6.10 11.67
C LYS A 94 -1.35 4.57 11.61
N ALA A 95 -0.64 3.89 12.50
CA ALA A 95 -0.77 2.44 12.67
C ALA A 95 -2.03 2.08 13.48
N ASP A 96 -3.21 2.13 12.86
CA ASP A 96 -4.49 1.78 13.49
C ASP A 96 -5.26 0.64 12.79
N GLY A 97 -4.75 0.15 11.66
CA GLY A 97 -5.32 -0.98 10.93
C GLY A 97 -6.43 -0.60 9.95
N TYR A 98 -6.78 0.69 9.84
CA TYR A 98 -7.70 1.16 8.81
C TYR A 98 -6.99 1.44 7.49
N ALA A 99 -7.74 1.38 6.39
CA ALA A 99 -7.22 1.80 5.10
C ALA A 99 -7.37 3.32 4.97
N ALA A 100 -6.27 4.01 4.66
CA ALA A 100 -6.29 5.44 4.41
C ALA A 100 -6.95 5.73 3.05
N ILE A 101 -7.81 6.75 2.99
CA ILE A 101 -8.59 7.12 1.80
C ILE A 101 -8.29 8.56 1.42
N GLY A 102 -7.98 8.77 0.14
CA GLY A 102 -8.12 10.05 -0.54
C GLY A 102 -9.38 10.07 -1.37
N TYR A 103 -10.08 11.20 -1.38
CA TYR A 103 -11.30 11.40 -2.14
C TYR A 103 -11.23 12.70 -2.94
N VAL A 104 -11.64 12.64 -4.20
CA VAL A 104 -11.83 13.81 -5.05
C VAL A 104 -13.24 13.79 -5.62
N ASN A 105 -14.01 14.84 -5.33
CA ASN A 105 -15.26 15.13 -6.02
C ASN A 105 -15.02 16.06 -7.20
N SER A 106 -15.72 15.88 -8.32
CA SER A 106 -15.70 16.81 -9.46
C SER A 106 -17.09 17.12 -9.96
N THR A 107 -17.32 18.35 -10.43
CA THR A 107 -18.58 18.74 -11.09
C THR A 107 -18.67 18.29 -12.55
N ASN A 108 -17.63 17.66 -13.10
CA ASN A 108 -17.56 17.25 -14.49
C ASN A 108 -16.93 15.85 -14.64
N GLY A 109 -17.40 15.08 -15.62
CA GLY A 109 -17.01 13.68 -15.79
C GLY A 109 -17.51 12.79 -14.64
N VAL A 110 -16.67 11.85 -14.19
CA VAL A 110 -16.95 11.02 -13.00
C VAL A 110 -17.02 11.93 -11.77
N ASP A 111 -18.09 11.81 -10.99
CA ASP A 111 -18.32 12.69 -9.84
C ASP A 111 -17.40 12.36 -8.67
N SER A 112 -17.25 11.07 -8.35
CA SER A 112 -16.63 10.62 -7.10
C SER A 112 -15.41 9.73 -7.36
N ARG A 113 -14.22 10.14 -6.92
CA ARG A 113 -12.98 9.37 -7.08
C ARG A 113 -12.40 9.00 -5.74
N TYR A 114 -12.23 7.71 -5.48
CA TYR A 114 -11.70 7.19 -4.21
C TYR A 114 -10.38 6.47 -4.43
N CYS A 115 -9.34 6.92 -3.75
CA CYS A 115 -8.04 6.27 -3.75
C CYS A 115 -7.78 5.63 -2.39
N ARG A 116 -7.67 4.30 -2.36
CA ARG A 116 -7.37 3.54 -1.15
C ARG A 116 -5.87 3.25 -1.04
N ASN A 117 -5.31 3.51 0.12
CA ASN A 117 -4.02 2.96 0.54
C ASN A 117 -4.23 1.85 1.57
N ASN A 118 -3.96 0.61 1.18
CA ASN A 118 -3.98 -0.57 2.05
C ASN A 118 -2.59 -1.19 2.26
N HIS A 119 -1.51 -0.45 1.94
CA HIS A 119 -0.13 -0.92 2.06
C HIS A 119 0.45 -0.76 3.47
N GLY A 120 -0.34 -0.20 4.39
CA GLY A 120 -0.05 -0.04 5.81
C GLY A 120 0.65 1.27 6.17
N TYR A 121 0.83 1.46 7.47
CA TYR A 121 1.34 2.70 8.06
C TYR A 121 2.63 3.21 7.42
N GLY A 122 2.66 4.52 7.17
CA GLY A 122 3.82 5.26 6.67
C GLY A 122 4.06 5.12 5.17
N THR A 123 3.31 4.28 4.48
CA THR A 123 3.43 4.06 3.04
C THR A 123 2.62 5.06 2.24
N TRP A 124 3.04 5.31 0.99
CA TRP A 124 2.27 6.04 0.00
C TRP A 124 1.68 5.10 -1.04
N ALA A 125 0.43 5.34 -1.42
CA ALA A 125 -0.22 4.74 -2.58
C ALA A 125 -0.56 5.84 -3.59
N ARG A 126 -0.60 5.50 -4.88
CA ARG A 126 -0.98 6.41 -5.96
C ARG A 126 -2.11 5.80 -6.79
N CYS A 127 -3.14 6.59 -7.04
CA CYS A 127 -4.20 6.28 -8.02
C CYS A 127 -4.10 7.25 -9.21
N ASN A 128 -4.49 6.79 -10.39
CA ASN A 128 -4.54 7.60 -11.60
C ASN A 128 -5.98 7.64 -12.10
N PHE A 129 -6.61 8.80 -12.06
CA PHE A 129 -8.01 8.91 -12.40
C PHE A 129 -8.29 9.51 -13.77
N ASP A 130 -7.28 10.08 -14.45
CA ASP A 130 -7.42 10.70 -15.78
C ASP A 130 -8.67 11.59 -15.84
N TRP A 131 -8.75 12.59 -14.95
CA TRP A 131 -10.00 13.32 -14.72
C TRP A 131 -10.19 14.44 -15.74
N ALA A 132 -11.46 14.81 -15.94
CA ALA A 132 -11.77 16.00 -16.72
C ALA A 132 -11.29 17.23 -15.95
N GLU A 133 -10.39 18.01 -16.55
CA GLU A 133 -9.85 19.22 -15.93
C GLU A 133 -10.94 20.25 -15.63
N ALA A 134 -11.78 20.56 -16.63
CA ALA A 134 -12.76 21.63 -16.52
C ALA A 134 -13.77 21.42 -15.37
N GLY A 135 -13.89 22.42 -14.50
CA GLY A 135 -14.91 22.47 -13.46
C GLY A 135 -14.32 22.68 -12.07
N ARG A 136 -15.18 22.51 -11.06
CA ARG A 136 -14.78 22.55 -9.66
C ARG A 136 -14.41 21.15 -9.20
N HIS A 137 -13.30 21.05 -8.50
CA HIS A 137 -12.88 19.83 -7.82
C HIS A 137 -12.69 20.07 -6.33
N ALA A 138 -13.01 19.08 -5.50
CA ALA A 138 -12.85 19.16 -4.05
C ALA A 138 -12.17 17.91 -3.50
N ALA A 139 -11.12 18.10 -2.71
CA ALA A 139 -10.34 17.06 -2.09
C ALA A 139 -10.73 16.86 -0.62
N SER A 140 -10.88 15.60 -0.24
CA SER A 140 -11.06 15.16 1.14
C SER A 140 -10.15 13.98 1.44
N ALA A 141 -9.85 13.76 2.72
CA ALA A 141 -9.09 12.60 3.15
C ALA A 141 -9.65 12.01 4.44
N GLY A 142 -9.35 10.74 4.69
CA GLY A 142 -9.71 10.08 5.93
C GLY A 142 -9.46 8.59 5.84
N TYR A 143 -10.40 7.77 6.33
CA TYR A 143 -10.20 6.33 6.43
C TYR A 143 -11.49 5.54 6.21
N LEU A 144 -11.32 4.30 5.76
CA LEU A 144 -12.38 3.33 5.62
C LEU A 144 -12.41 2.45 6.88
N GLU A 145 -13.50 2.52 7.62
CA GLU A 145 -13.72 1.69 8.81
C GLU A 145 -14.28 0.31 8.40
N GLN A 146 -15.26 0.31 7.50
CA GLN A 146 -15.88 -0.89 6.93
C GLN A 146 -16.64 -0.53 5.65
N PHE A 147 -17.14 -1.53 4.91
CA PHE A 147 -17.73 -1.36 3.57
C PHE A 147 -18.81 -0.26 3.46
N TYR A 148 -19.58 0.01 4.51
CA TYR A 148 -20.63 1.04 4.51
C TYR A 148 -20.25 2.34 5.25
N VAL A 149 -19.10 2.38 5.92
CA VAL A 149 -18.69 3.47 6.81
C VAL A 149 -17.31 3.98 6.43
N MET A 150 -17.29 5.20 5.91
CA MET A 150 -16.08 5.94 5.56
C MET A 150 -16.15 7.31 6.24
N HIS A 151 -15.05 7.71 6.85
CA HIS A 151 -14.91 9.02 7.48
C HIS A 151 -14.01 9.87 6.62
N LEU A 152 -14.50 11.03 6.18
CA LEU A 152 -13.76 11.98 5.36
C LEU A 152 -13.81 13.37 6.00
N ASP A 153 -12.68 14.05 5.94
CA ASP A 153 -12.52 15.45 6.29
C ASP A 153 -12.27 16.23 5.00
N TYR A 154 -13.01 17.32 4.81
CA TYR A 154 -12.78 18.20 3.67
C TYR A 154 -11.45 18.92 3.85
N LEU A 155 -10.66 18.99 2.79
CA LEU A 155 -9.33 19.60 2.83
C LEU A 155 -9.30 20.88 1.98
N TRP A 156 -9.53 20.81 0.66
CA TRP A 156 -9.56 21.99 -0.21
C TRP A 156 -10.39 21.81 -1.48
N THR A 157 -10.55 22.91 -2.20
CA THR A 157 -11.20 22.99 -3.51
C THR A 157 -10.26 23.70 -4.48
N TRP A 158 -10.29 23.29 -5.74
CA TRP A 158 -9.65 24.01 -6.84
C TRP A 158 -10.59 24.08 -8.06
N TYR A 159 -10.22 24.94 -9.00
CA TYR A 159 -10.98 25.19 -10.22
C TYR A 159 -9.99 25.21 -11.39
N ASP A 160 -10.29 24.41 -12.41
CA ASP A 160 -9.57 24.46 -13.68
C ASP A 160 -10.54 24.91 -14.78
N ASN A 161 -10.01 25.75 -15.68
CA ASN A 161 -10.77 26.43 -16.74
C ASN A 161 -10.71 25.66 -18.06
#